data_AF-A0A818IKQ3-F1
#
_entry.id   AF-A0A818IKQ3-F1
#
_cell.length_a   1.000
_cell.length_b   1.000
_cell.length_c   1.000
_cell.angle_alpha   90.00
_cell.angle_beta   90.00
_cell.angle_gamma   90.00
#
_symmetry.space_group_name_H-M   'P 1'
#
loop_
_entity.id
_entity.type
_entity.pdbx_description
1 polymer ?
#
loop_
_entity_poly.entity_id
_entity_poly.type
_entity_poly.pdbx_seq_one_letter_code
_entity_poly.pdbx_strand_id
1 'polypeptide(L)'
;MSHTDEFEMLTQCLIQLLHAQPTLCEHLPSIGFLPAIVQALECKTNDAIVASAIKVLFALCKSDVCLQTFSTKCPQIISGFKQAMQTRRDHLGLMSECLHDLFRTPAPGTPDEFIKEALRCQLIEHILTLLDQPLADVEKPGSCKAHLVDSCKLMADSLVYGEQVSRILQSSTVWNDYKDQRHDLFIQTSSHMQALTGGSAGPQIAGYLTSSASTTTAGKQNMTIPPPLTDN
;
A
#
# COMPACT_ATOMS: atom_id res chain seq x y z
N MET A 1 11.64 27.95 -11.89
CA MET A 1 10.73 26.97 -11.29
C MET A 1 9.34 27.33 -11.76
N SER A 2 8.63 26.40 -12.39
CA SER A 2 7.22 26.64 -12.71
C SER A 2 6.43 26.61 -11.40
N HIS A 3 5.30 27.33 -11.31
CA HIS A 3 4.45 27.31 -10.11
C HIS A 3 3.99 25.88 -9.73
N THR A 4 3.95 24.97 -10.71
CA THR A 4 3.69 23.54 -10.50
C THR A 4 4.82 22.85 -9.76
N ASP A 5 6.08 23.14 -10.09
CA ASP A 5 7.25 22.53 -9.43
C ASP A 5 7.35 22.97 -7.95
N GLU A 6 7.04 24.23 -7.67
CA GLU A 6 6.97 24.75 -6.29
C GLU A 6 5.89 24.05 -5.47
N PHE A 7 4.71 23.86 -6.06
CA PHE A 7 3.59 23.18 -5.41
C PHE A 7 3.87 21.70 -5.14
N GLU A 8 4.49 20.99 -6.10
CA GLU A 8 4.90 19.60 -5.90
C GLU A 8 5.99 19.48 -4.83
N MET A 9 6.97 20.39 -4.82
CA MET A 9 8.00 20.44 -3.78
C MET A 9 7.39 20.66 -2.39
N LEU A 10 6.46 21.62 -2.26
CA LEU A 10 5.74 21.86 -1.00
C LEU A 10 4.95 20.63 -0.55
N THR A 11 4.28 19.96 -1.47
CA THR A 11 3.54 18.72 -1.20
C THR A 11 4.50 17.67 -0.64
N GLN A 12 5.65 17.47 -1.28
CA GLN A 12 6.64 16.50 -0.85
C GLN A 12 7.23 16.86 0.53
N CYS A 13 7.56 18.13 0.76
CA CYS A 13 8.02 18.61 2.06
C CYS A 13 7.00 18.33 3.16
N LEU A 14 5.71 18.57 2.91
CA LEU A 14 4.64 18.28 3.86
C LEU A 14 4.57 16.78 4.18
N ILE A 15 4.60 15.92 3.17
CA ILE A 15 4.58 14.46 3.36
C ILE A 15 5.77 14.00 4.21
N GLN A 16 6.97 14.49 3.91
CA GLN A 16 8.16 14.16 4.69
C GLN A 16 8.06 14.66 6.13
N LEU A 17 7.50 15.86 6.36
CA LEU A 17 7.25 16.39 7.70
C LEU A 17 6.27 15.51 8.50
N LEU A 18 5.18 15.06 7.86
CA LEU A 18 4.18 14.19 8.50
C LEU A 18 4.77 12.82 8.86
N HIS A 19 5.64 12.27 8.01
CA HIS A 19 6.36 11.04 8.32
C HIS A 19 7.41 11.21 9.41
N ALA A 20 8.14 12.33 9.41
CA ALA A 20 9.16 12.60 10.43
C ALA A 20 8.55 12.88 11.81
N GLN A 21 7.36 13.47 11.85
CA GLN A 21 6.68 13.87 13.09
C GLN A 21 5.25 13.33 13.15
N PRO A 22 5.05 12.06 13.55
CA PRO A 22 3.71 11.46 13.64
C PRO A 22 2.76 12.21 14.58
N THR A 23 3.27 12.82 15.66
CA THR A 23 2.45 13.59 16.58
C THR A 23 1.82 14.81 15.90
N LEU A 24 2.47 15.44 14.91
CA LEU A 24 1.86 16.54 14.16
C LEU A 24 0.64 16.05 13.36
N CYS A 25 0.73 14.84 12.80
CA CYS A 25 -0.37 14.20 12.08
C CYS A 25 -1.60 14.02 12.98
N GLU A 26 -1.41 13.65 14.24
CA GLU A 26 -2.50 13.48 15.22
C GLU A 26 -3.20 14.80 15.58
N HIS A 27 -2.52 15.94 15.42
CA HIS A 27 -3.11 17.26 15.69
C HIS A 27 -3.89 17.82 14.49
N LEU A 28 -3.55 17.45 13.26
CA LEU A 28 -4.23 17.92 12.03
C LEU A 28 -5.76 17.77 12.06
N PRO A 29 -6.34 16.66 12.54
CA PRO A 29 -7.77 16.54 12.78
C PRO A 29 -8.41 17.68 13.56
N SER A 30 -7.72 18.19 14.59
CA SER A 30 -8.24 19.25 15.46
C SER A 30 -8.19 20.63 14.80
N ILE A 31 -7.25 20.84 13.87
CA ILE A 31 -7.10 22.09 13.14
C ILE A 31 -8.14 22.23 12.02
N GLY A 32 -8.74 21.12 11.57
CA GLY A 32 -9.85 21.14 10.61
C GLY A 32 -9.43 21.21 9.14
N PHE A 33 -8.19 20.84 8.80
CA PHE A 33 -7.72 20.81 7.41
C PHE A 33 -8.18 19.58 6.62
N LEU A 34 -8.57 18.49 7.29
CA LEU A 34 -8.95 17.24 6.62
C LEU A 34 -10.08 17.38 5.59
N PRO A 35 -11.20 18.10 5.86
CA PRO A 35 -12.26 18.28 4.87
C PRO A 35 -11.78 18.99 3.60
N ALA A 36 -10.89 19.98 3.74
CA ALA A 36 -10.35 20.74 2.61
C ALA A 36 -9.45 19.86 1.73
N ILE A 37 -8.64 19.00 2.33
CA ILE A 37 -7.80 18.04 1.59
C ILE A 37 -8.68 17.02 0.87
N VAL A 38 -9.74 16.53 1.51
CA VAL A 38 -10.69 15.61 0.88
C VAL A 38 -11.40 16.27 -0.30
N GLN A 39 -11.84 17.53 -0.15
CA GLN A 39 -12.45 18.29 -1.25
C GLN A 39 -11.50 18.51 -2.43
N ALA A 40 -10.19 18.56 -2.19
CA ALA A 40 -9.20 18.68 -3.26
C ALA A 40 -9.17 17.46 -4.21
N LEU A 41 -9.65 16.29 -3.79
CA LEU A 41 -9.83 15.12 -4.66
C LEU A 41 -10.86 15.37 -5.77
N GLU A 42 -11.83 16.25 -5.53
CA GLU A 42 -12.91 16.57 -6.48
C GLU A 42 -12.51 17.67 -7.48
N CYS A 43 -11.27 18.18 -7.41
CA CYS A 43 -10.79 19.24 -8.29
C CYS A 43 -10.78 18.77 -9.76
N LYS A 44 -11.57 19.43 -10.62
CA LYS A 44 -11.69 19.09 -12.05
C LYS A 44 -10.70 19.84 -12.94
N THR A 45 -10.09 20.89 -12.40
CA THR A 45 -9.37 21.89 -13.20
C THR A 45 -7.86 21.65 -13.21
N ASN A 46 -7.33 20.98 -12.18
CA ASN A 46 -5.90 20.81 -12.01
C ASN A 46 -5.54 19.42 -11.45
N ASP A 47 -4.99 18.60 -12.33
CA ASP A 47 -4.54 17.25 -12.04
C ASP A 47 -3.42 17.20 -10.99
N ALA A 48 -2.59 18.24 -10.89
CA ALA A 48 -1.53 18.31 -9.88
C ALA A 48 -2.12 18.44 -8.47
N ILE A 49 -3.24 19.15 -8.30
CA ILE A 49 -3.93 19.27 -7.01
C ILE A 49 -4.47 17.91 -6.57
N VAL A 50 -5.10 17.17 -7.48
CA VAL A 50 -5.63 15.83 -7.20
C VAL A 50 -4.49 14.88 -6.82
N ALA A 51 -3.39 14.87 -7.58
CA ALA A 51 -2.22 14.04 -7.28
C ALA A 51 -1.63 14.38 -5.89
N SER A 52 -1.44 15.66 -5.59
CA SER A 52 -0.95 16.10 -4.28
C SER A 52 -1.90 15.70 -3.15
N ALA A 53 -3.21 15.85 -3.34
CA ALA A 53 -4.21 15.44 -2.36
C ALA A 53 -4.15 13.94 -2.08
N ILE A 54 -4.04 13.10 -3.12
CA ILE A 54 -3.87 11.64 -2.97
C ILE A 54 -2.62 11.32 -2.14
N LYS A 55 -1.47 11.94 -2.48
CA LYS A 55 -0.19 11.69 -1.78
C LYS A 55 -0.26 12.12 -0.31
N VAL A 56 -0.89 13.26 0.00
CA VAL A 56 -1.08 13.73 1.38
C VAL A 56 -2.05 12.84 2.14
N LEU A 57 -3.20 12.48 1.56
CA LEU A 57 -4.16 11.56 2.18
C LEU A 57 -3.54 10.19 2.47
N PHE A 58 -2.67 9.70 1.59
CA PHE A 58 -1.93 8.47 1.83
C PHE A 58 -1.07 8.54 3.10
N ALA A 59 -0.35 9.64 3.30
CA ALA A 59 0.41 9.85 4.54
C ALA A 59 -0.52 9.94 5.78
N LEU A 60 -1.67 10.61 5.64
CA LEU A 60 -2.64 10.76 6.73
C LEU A 60 -3.33 9.45 7.11
N CYS A 61 -3.61 8.57 6.14
CA CYS A 61 -4.23 7.26 6.39
C CYS A 61 -3.32 6.32 7.19
N LYS A 62 -2.03 6.65 7.38
CA LYS A 62 -1.13 5.92 8.28
C LYS A 62 -1.34 6.24 9.77
N SER A 63 -2.15 7.24 10.10
CA SER A 63 -2.49 7.60 11.48
C SER A 63 -3.91 7.13 11.82
N ASP A 64 -4.04 6.31 12.86
CA ASP A 64 -5.34 5.86 13.37
C ASP A 64 -6.24 7.04 13.78
N VAL A 65 -5.66 8.11 14.35
CA VAL A 65 -6.40 9.31 14.74
C VAL A 65 -7.04 10.00 13.52
N CYS A 66 -6.31 10.06 12.41
CA CYS A 66 -6.83 10.59 11.15
C CYS A 66 -7.94 9.68 10.58
N LEU A 67 -7.74 8.36 10.57
CA LEU A 67 -8.75 7.40 10.10
C LEU A 67 -10.07 7.52 10.87
N GLN A 68 -10.02 7.62 12.21
CA GLN A 68 -11.20 7.84 13.05
C GLN A 68 -11.89 9.17 12.74
N THR A 69 -11.11 10.21 12.47
CA THR A 69 -11.66 11.53 12.13
C THR A 69 -12.31 11.52 10.75
N PHE A 70 -11.71 10.84 9.77
CA PHE A 70 -12.32 10.68 8.46
C PHE A 70 -13.66 9.97 8.55
N SER A 71 -13.76 8.90 9.35
CA SER A 71 -15.02 8.16 9.55
C SER A 71 -16.14 9.05 10.11
N THR A 72 -15.82 9.88 11.10
CA THR A 72 -16.82 10.68 11.81
C THR A 72 -17.15 12.00 11.13
N LYS A 73 -16.17 12.65 10.47
CA LYS A 73 -16.32 14.02 9.95
C LYS A 73 -16.23 14.13 8.44
N CYS A 74 -15.65 13.15 7.75
CA CYS A 74 -15.39 13.23 6.32
C CYS A 74 -15.69 11.93 5.56
N PRO A 75 -16.89 11.33 5.68
CA PRO A 75 -17.23 10.10 4.95
C PRO A 75 -17.15 10.26 3.42
N GLN A 76 -17.27 11.49 2.90
CA GLN A 76 -17.13 11.81 1.47
C GLN A 76 -15.72 11.53 0.91
N ILE A 77 -14.74 11.18 1.75
CA ILE A 77 -13.44 10.69 1.29
C ILE A 77 -13.59 9.48 0.36
N ILE A 78 -14.59 8.62 0.60
CA ILE A 78 -14.87 7.44 -0.21
C ILE A 78 -15.31 7.82 -1.63
N SER A 79 -16.24 8.77 -1.77
CA SER A 79 -16.66 9.27 -3.08
C SER A 79 -15.55 10.05 -3.79
N GLY A 80 -14.75 10.81 -3.03
CA GLY A 80 -13.57 11.52 -3.56
C GLY A 80 -12.54 10.56 -4.14
N PHE A 81 -12.21 9.47 -3.43
CA PHE A 81 -11.30 8.45 -3.95
C PHE A 81 -11.88 7.76 -5.18
N LYS A 82 -13.17 7.38 -5.18
CA LYS A 82 -13.81 6.81 -6.37
C LYS A 82 -13.64 7.70 -7.60
N GLN A 83 -13.90 9.01 -7.46
CA GLN A 83 -13.73 9.96 -8.56
C GLN A 83 -12.26 10.06 -9.00
N ALA A 84 -11.34 10.16 -8.06
CA ALA A 84 -9.92 10.25 -8.35
C ALA A 84 -9.38 8.98 -9.04
N MET A 85 -9.89 7.79 -8.70
CA MET A 85 -9.54 6.52 -9.36
C MET A 85 -9.97 6.49 -10.84
N GLN A 86 -11.00 7.25 -11.22
CA GLN A 86 -11.46 7.36 -12.61
C GLN A 86 -10.58 8.28 -13.46
N THR A 87 -9.96 9.28 -12.84
CA THR A 87 -9.14 10.29 -13.54
C THR A 87 -7.64 9.99 -13.49
N ARG A 88 -7.15 9.42 -12.37
CA ARG A 88 -5.72 9.24 -12.08
C ARG A 88 -5.35 7.77 -11.85
N ARG A 89 -5.28 7.02 -12.96
CA ARG A 89 -4.92 5.59 -12.92
C ARG A 89 -3.47 5.35 -12.45
N ASP A 90 -2.59 6.31 -12.67
CA ASP A 90 -1.20 6.30 -12.23
C ASP A 90 -1.03 6.27 -10.71
N HIS A 91 -2.00 6.82 -9.96
CA HIS A 91 -2.00 6.82 -8.48
C HIS A 91 -2.91 5.74 -7.88
N LEU A 92 -3.46 4.83 -8.69
CA LEU A 92 -4.43 3.83 -8.25
C LEU A 92 -3.88 2.93 -7.13
N GLY A 93 -2.58 2.62 -7.16
CA GLY A 93 -1.91 1.86 -6.11
C GLY A 93 -2.06 2.52 -4.72
N LEU A 94 -1.73 3.82 -4.62
CA LEU A 94 -1.86 4.58 -3.38
C LEU A 94 -3.31 4.66 -2.91
N MET A 95 -4.23 4.96 -3.83
CA MET A 95 -5.66 5.08 -3.51
C MET A 95 -6.26 3.75 -3.02
N SER A 96 -5.88 2.63 -3.63
CA SER A 96 -6.34 1.30 -3.20
C SER A 96 -5.86 0.96 -1.79
N GLU A 97 -4.64 1.34 -1.45
CA GLU A 97 -4.08 1.15 -0.10
C GLU A 97 -4.79 2.06 0.92
N CYS A 98 -5.03 3.33 0.57
CA CYS A 98 -5.83 4.23 1.41
C CYS A 98 -7.23 3.67 1.70
N LEU A 99 -7.92 3.16 0.66
CA LEU A 99 -9.24 2.57 0.82
C LEU A 99 -9.19 1.36 1.76
N HIS A 100 -8.21 0.48 1.57
CA HIS A 100 -7.98 -0.65 2.47
C HIS A 100 -7.78 -0.18 3.91
N ASP A 101 -6.91 0.81 4.14
CA ASP A 101 -6.64 1.33 5.49
C ASP A 101 -7.90 1.97 6.12
N LEU A 102 -8.70 2.69 5.33
CA LEU A 102 -9.98 3.26 5.77
C LEU A 102 -10.99 2.20 6.21
N PHE A 103 -11.14 1.11 5.44
CA PHE A 103 -12.06 0.02 5.79
C PHE A 103 -11.50 -0.91 6.87
N ARG A 104 -10.19 -0.95 7.07
CA ARG A 104 -9.55 -1.76 8.13
C ARG A 104 -9.67 -1.13 9.52
N THR A 105 -9.86 0.19 9.59
CA THR A 105 -9.74 1.02 10.81
C THR A 105 -10.27 0.32 12.08
N PRO A 106 -9.45 0.22 13.16
CA PRO A 106 -9.70 -0.60 14.35
C PRO A 106 -10.73 -0.05 15.36
N ALA A 107 -11.63 0.84 14.94
CA ALA A 107 -12.77 1.21 15.79
C ALA A 107 -13.67 -0.01 16.01
N PRO A 108 -14.47 -0.05 17.10
CA PRO A 108 -15.49 -1.08 17.26
C PRO A 108 -16.49 -0.98 16.10
N GLY A 109 -16.34 -1.88 15.13
CA GLY A 109 -17.08 -1.91 13.87
C GLY A 109 -16.28 -1.30 12.72
N THR A 110 -16.31 -1.96 11.55
CA THR A 110 -15.97 -1.30 10.28
C THR A 110 -16.78 0.00 10.23
N PRO A 111 -16.20 1.16 9.89
CA PRO A 111 -16.92 2.43 9.89
C PRO A 111 -18.10 2.36 8.91
N ASP A 112 -19.29 2.07 9.45
CA ASP A 112 -20.50 1.83 8.69
C ASP A 112 -20.85 3.03 7.79
N GLU A 113 -20.46 4.24 8.19
CA GLU A 113 -20.58 5.45 7.36
C GLU A 113 -19.73 5.38 6.08
N PHE A 114 -18.54 4.79 6.10
CA PHE A 114 -17.76 4.56 4.87
C PHE A 114 -18.43 3.51 3.97
N ILE A 115 -18.99 2.45 4.53
CA ILE A 115 -19.66 1.41 3.73
C ILE A 115 -20.96 1.96 3.12
N LYS A 116 -21.73 2.69 3.92
CA LYS A 116 -22.92 3.40 3.45
C LYS A 116 -22.59 4.36 2.32
N GLU A 117 -21.48 5.10 2.43
CA GLU A 117 -21.00 5.96 1.35
C GLU A 117 -20.53 5.16 0.12
N ALA A 118 -19.81 4.06 0.33
CA ALA A 118 -19.36 3.16 -0.73
C ALA A 118 -20.54 2.59 -1.52
N LEU A 119 -21.61 2.18 -0.84
CA LEU A 119 -22.86 1.74 -1.45
C LEU A 119 -23.56 2.88 -2.19
N ARG A 120 -23.64 4.08 -1.58
CA ARG A 120 -24.26 5.26 -2.20
C ARG A 120 -23.58 5.65 -3.51
N CYS A 121 -22.25 5.63 -3.53
CA CYS A 121 -21.47 6.01 -4.70
C CYS A 121 -21.17 4.85 -5.65
N GLN A 122 -21.65 3.63 -5.39
CA GLN A 122 -21.37 2.43 -6.21
C GLN A 122 -19.87 2.15 -6.34
N LEU A 123 -19.13 2.26 -5.23
CA LEU A 123 -17.69 1.98 -5.19
C LEU A 123 -17.42 0.50 -5.45
N ILE A 124 -18.25 -0.41 -4.94
CA ILE A 124 -18.03 -1.86 -5.06
C ILE A 124 -18.06 -2.30 -6.53
N GLU A 125 -19.03 -1.83 -7.28
CA GLU A 125 -19.17 -2.07 -8.71
C GLU A 125 -17.99 -1.48 -9.50
N HIS A 126 -17.52 -0.30 -9.08
CA HIS A 126 -16.34 0.31 -9.66
C HIS A 126 -15.08 -0.54 -9.39
N ILE A 127 -14.90 -1.03 -8.17
CA ILE A 127 -13.79 -1.92 -7.81
C ILE A 127 -13.82 -3.19 -8.66
N LEU A 128 -14.99 -3.83 -8.81
CA LEU A 128 -15.13 -5.03 -9.64
C LEU A 128 -14.75 -4.76 -11.11
N THR A 129 -15.13 -3.59 -11.63
CA THR A 129 -14.72 -3.15 -12.98
C THR A 129 -13.20 -2.97 -13.08
N LEU A 130 -12.54 -2.46 -12.05
CA LEU A 130 -11.09 -2.30 -12.01
C LEU A 130 -10.36 -3.65 -11.92
N LEU A 131 -10.92 -4.62 -11.21
CA LEU A 131 -10.35 -5.97 -11.08
C LEU A 131 -10.35 -6.74 -12.41
N ASP A 132 -11.35 -6.49 -13.25
CA ASP A 132 -11.47 -7.08 -14.59
C ASP A 132 -10.50 -6.45 -15.62
N GLN A 133 -10.02 -5.23 -15.34
CA GLN A 133 -9.13 -4.50 -16.26
C GLN A 133 -7.64 -4.85 -16.05
N PRO A 134 -6.83 -4.75 -17.12
CA PRO A 134 -5.37 -4.74 -17.00
C PRO A 134 -4.92 -3.39 -16.40
N LEU A 135 -4.33 -3.43 -15.20
CA LEU A 135 -3.84 -2.23 -14.49
C LEU A 135 -2.42 -1.85 -14.95
N ALA A 136 -2.25 -1.58 -16.25
CA ALA A 136 -0.93 -1.35 -16.86
C ALA A 136 -0.22 -0.08 -16.35
N ASP A 137 -0.98 0.95 -15.99
CA ASP A 137 -0.44 2.24 -15.53
C ASP A 137 -0.03 2.25 -14.05
N VAL A 138 -0.18 1.11 -13.35
CA VAL A 138 0.09 0.99 -11.91
C VAL A 138 1.41 0.27 -11.72
N GLU A 139 2.32 0.84 -10.92
CA GLU A 139 3.64 0.24 -10.65
C GLU A 139 3.56 -1.19 -10.11
N LYS A 140 2.61 -1.44 -9.20
CA LYS A 140 2.41 -2.73 -8.52
C LYS A 140 0.96 -3.20 -8.68
N PRO A 141 0.57 -3.72 -9.85
CA PRO A 141 -0.82 -4.08 -10.13
C PRO A 141 -1.32 -5.19 -9.20
N GLY A 142 -0.46 -6.12 -8.80
CA GLY A 142 -0.83 -7.19 -7.85
C GLY A 142 -1.19 -6.65 -6.47
N SER A 143 -0.35 -5.81 -5.88
CA SER A 143 -0.64 -5.18 -4.58
C SER A 143 -1.89 -4.32 -4.64
N CYS A 144 -2.11 -3.61 -5.75
CA CYS A 144 -3.32 -2.81 -5.94
C CYS A 144 -4.58 -3.69 -5.94
N LYS A 145 -4.59 -4.77 -6.73
CA LYS A 145 -5.71 -5.72 -6.75
C LYS A 145 -5.93 -6.38 -5.38
N ALA A 146 -4.86 -6.70 -4.65
CA ALA A 146 -4.94 -7.21 -3.28
C ALA A 146 -5.70 -6.26 -2.36
N HIS A 147 -5.28 -4.99 -2.29
CA HIS A 147 -5.94 -3.99 -1.45
C HIS A 147 -7.41 -3.78 -1.82
N LEU A 148 -7.74 -3.80 -3.12
CA LEU A 148 -9.11 -3.69 -3.59
C LEU A 148 -9.98 -4.90 -3.17
N VAL A 149 -9.47 -6.11 -3.33
CA VAL A 149 -10.17 -7.34 -2.93
C VAL A 149 -10.37 -7.38 -1.41
N ASP A 150 -9.35 -7.02 -0.64
CA ASP A 150 -9.44 -6.95 0.82
C ASP A 150 -10.42 -5.88 1.29
N SER A 151 -10.44 -4.72 0.64
CA SER A 151 -11.44 -3.68 0.91
C SER A 151 -12.86 -4.24 0.73
N CYS A 152 -13.11 -5.02 -0.34
CA CYS A 152 -14.40 -5.69 -0.53
C CYS A 152 -14.73 -6.71 0.56
N LYS A 153 -13.74 -7.50 1.01
CA LYS A 153 -13.92 -8.46 2.12
C LYS A 153 -14.26 -7.74 3.43
N LEU A 154 -13.51 -6.69 3.77
CA LEU A 154 -13.74 -5.86 4.96
C LEU A 154 -15.14 -5.22 4.97
N MET A 155 -15.63 -4.77 3.80
CA MET A 155 -17.00 -4.27 3.67
C MET A 155 -18.06 -5.38 3.84
N ALA A 156 -17.78 -6.59 3.34
CA ALA A 156 -18.68 -7.74 3.47
C ALA A 156 -18.77 -8.27 4.91
N ASP A 157 -17.72 -8.06 5.71
CA ASP A 157 -17.66 -8.44 7.13
C ASP A 157 -18.43 -7.49 8.07
N SER A 158 -18.96 -6.36 7.57
CA SER A 158 -19.77 -5.44 8.39
C SER A 158 -21.08 -6.08 8.84
N LEU A 159 -21.43 -5.86 10.11
CA LEU A 159 -22.66 -6.36 10.72
C LEU A 159 -23.93 -5.66 10.18
N VAL A 160 -23.81 -4.42 9.70
CA VAL A 160 -24.95 -3.60 9.28
C VAL A 160 -25.21 -3.73 7.78
N TYR A 161 -24.15 -3.59 6.98
CA TYR A 161 -24.24 -3.53 5.52
C TYR A 161 -23.66 -4.75 4.81
N GLY A 162 -23.03 -5.68 5.53
CA GLY A 162 -22.31 -6.82 4.95
C GLY A 162 -23.17 -7.72 4.07
N GLU A 163 -24.45 -7.93 4.41
CA GLU A 163 -25.37 -8.72 3.58
C GLU A 163 -25.64 -8.05 2.22
N GLN A 164 -25.84 -6.73 2.22
CA GLN A 164 -26.05 -5.95 0.99
C GLN A 164 -24.79 -5.96 0.13
N VAL A 165 -23.62 -5.75 0.73
CA VAL A 165 -22.31 -5.81 0.05
C VAL A 165 -22.11 -7.20 -0.55
N SER A 166 -22.34 -8.26 0.23
CA SER A 166 -22.19 -9.65 -0.22
C SER A 166 -23.09 -9.98 -1.41
N ARG A 167 -24.32 -9.46 -1.43
CA ARG A 167 -25.25 -9.65 -2.56
C ARG A 167 -24.73 -9.02 -3.85
N ILE A 168 -24.15 -7.82 -3.77
CA ILE A 168 -23.53 -7.14 -4.93
C ILE A 168 -22.32 -7.96 -5.41
N LEU A 169 -21.44 -8.37 -4.49
CA LEU A 169 -20.25 -9.15 -4.82
C LEU A 169 -20.60 -10.50 -5.47
N GLN A 170 -21.56 -11.25 -4.92
CA GLN A 170 -21.99 -12.55 -5.45
C GLN A 170 -22.68 -12.46 -6.82
N SER A 171 -23.22 -11.30 -7.19
CA SER A 171 -23.79 -11.09 -8.52
C SER A 171 -22.73 -10.95 -9.61
N SER A 172 -21.47 -10.67 -9.24
CA SER A 172 -20.37 -10.47 -10.16
C SER A 172 -19.63 -11.77 -10.45
N THR A 173 -19.46 -12.08 -11.74
CA THR A 173 -18.63 -13.20 -12.18
C THR A 173 -17.15 -12.98 -11.83
N VAL A 174 -16.68 -11.72 -11.92
CA VAL A 174 -15.30 -11.34 -11.59
C VAL A 174 -14.99 -11.66 -10.13
N TRP A 175 -15.92 -11.40 -9.21
CA TRP A 175 -15.70 -11.68 -7.80
C TRP A 175 -15.43 -13.15 -7.49
N ASN A 176 -16.03 -14.08 -8.25
CA ASN A 176 -15.81 -15.52 -8.05
C ASN A 176 -14.34 -15.92 -8.24
N ASP A 177 -13.64 -15.22 -9.14
CA ASP A 177 -12.22 -15.48 -9.37
C ASP A 177 -11.34 -14.98 -8.23
N TYR A 178 -11.75 -13.91 -7.52
CA TYR A 178 -10.94 -13.24 -6.49
C TYR A 178 -11.30 -13.61 -5.05
N LYS A 179 -12.55 -14.04 -4.77
CA LYS A 179 -13.04 -14.22 -3.39
C LYS A 179 -12.22 -15.19 -2.55
N ASP A 180 -11.71 -16.24 -3.18
CA ASP A 180 -10.92 -17.31 -2.53
C ASP A 180 -9.40 -17.10 -2.69
N GLN A 181 -8.97 -16.08 -3.44
CA GLN A 181 -7.55 -15.76 -3.58
C GLN A 181 -7.04 -15.16 -2.26
N ARG A 182 -6.11 -15.87 -1.63
CA ARG A 182 -5.23 -15.32 -0.58
C ARG A 182 -4.03 -14.67 -1.26
N HIS A 183 -3.46 -13.64 -0.62
CA HIS A 183 -2.43 -12.73 -1.15
C HIS A 183 -1.18 -13.34 -1.82
N ASP A 184 -0.97 -14.65 -1.72
CA ASP A 184 0.15 -15.35 -2.35
C ASP A 184 0.19 -15.23 -3.87
N LEU A 185 -0.97 -15.03 -4.54
CA LEU A 185 -0.98 -14.84 -6.01
C LEU A 185 -0.48 -13.46 -6.45
N PHE A 186 -0.45 -12.48 -5.55
CA PHE A 186 0.07 -11.13 -5.83
C PHE A 186 1.55 -10.97 -5.48
N ILE A 187 2.12 -11.95 -4.75
CA ILE A 187 3.55 -12.23 -4.75
C ILE A 187 3.83 -13.13 -5.96
N GLN A 188 3.62 -12.62 -7.18
CA GLN A 188 4.51 -13.10 -8.23
C GLN A 188 5.88 -12.56 -7.86
N THR A 189 6.62 -13.39 -7.12
CA THR A 189 8.07 -13.30 -7.03
C THR A 189 8.52 -12.95 -8.44
N SER A 190 9.17 -11.81 -8.60
CA SER A 190 10.14 -11.64 -9.65
C SER A 190 11.21 -12.71 -9.39
N SER A 191 10.88 -13.96 -9.71
CA SER A 191 11.83 -14.97 -10.09
C SER A 191 12.39 -14.45 -11.40
N HIS A 192 13.30 -13.48 -11.26
CA HIS A 192 14.35 -13.32 -12.22
C HIS A 192 15.07 -14.66 -12.21
N MET A 193 14.57 -15.54 -13.06
CA MET A 193 15.00 -16.88 -13.35
C MET A 193 16.38 -16.76 -14.01
N GLN A 194 17.38 -16.36 -13.22
CA GLN A 194 18.81 -16.53 -13.47
C GLN A 194 19.17 -18.00 -13.24
N ALA A 195 18.43 -18.88 -13.90
CA ALA A 195 18.73 -20.28 -14.02
C ALA A 195 18.35 -20.61 -15.45
N LEU A 196 19.24 -20.30 -16.39
CA LEU A 196 19.45 -20.97 -17.69
C LEU A 196 20.46 -20.16 -18.52
N THR A 197 21.74 -20.19 -18.15
CA THR A 197 22.89 -20.18 -19.09
C THR A 197 24.12 -20.73 -18.38
N GLY A 198 24.02 -21.98 -17.91
CA GLY A 198 25.19 -22.80 -17.70
C GLY A 198 25.74 -23.25 -19.06
N GLY A 199 26.92 -22.74 -19.42
CA GLY A 199 27.82 -23.44 -20.34
C GLY A 199 28.07 -22.78 -21.70
N SER A 200 28.98 -21.79 -21.74
CA SER A 200 30.24 -21.90 -22.52
C SER A 200 30.98 -20.55 -22.52
N ALA A 201 32.30 -20.62 -22.32
CA ALA A 201 33.31 -19.57 -22.45
C ALA A 201 33.52 -18.60 -21.27
N GLY A 202 34.07 -19.12 -20.17
CA GLY A 202 34.91 -18.36 -19.24
C GLY A 202 36.33 -18.96 -19.20
N PRO A 203 37.42 -18.18 -19.25
CA PRO A 203 38.78 -18.67 -19.10
C PRO A 203 39.05 -19.25 -17.70
N GLN A 204 39.76 -20.37 -17.69
CA GLN A 204 40.18 -21.17 -16.54
C GLN A 204 41.06 -20.36 -15.57
N ILE A 205 40.73 -20.37 -14.28
CA ILE A 205 41.71 -20.17 -13.20
C ILE A 205 41.63 -21.39 -12.29
N ALA A 206 42.77 -22.10 -12.26
CA ALA A 206 42.98 -23.41 -11.68
C ALA A 206 43.57 -23.31 -10.26
N GLY A 207 43.23 -24.31 -9.44
CA GLY A 207 44.13 -24.86 -8.42
C GLY A 207 44.04 -24.26 -7.02
N TYR A 208 43.35 -24.96 -6.10
CA TYR A 208 44.02 -25.73 -5.04
C TYR A 208 42.94 -26.41 -4.18
N LEU A 209 42.59 -27.65 -4.56
CA LEU A 209 41.92 -28.61 -3.69
C LEU A 209 42.93 -29.70 -3.37
N THR A 210 43.43 -29.72 -2.15
CA THR A 210 44.16 -30.87 -1.59
C THR A 210 43.31 -31.46 -0.48
N SER A 211 42.61 -32.55 -0.79
CA SER A 211 41.94 -33.42 0.17
C SER A 211 42.82 -34.64 0.47
N SER A 212 43.00 -34.97 1.76
CA SER A 212 43.17 -36.32 2.35
C SER A 212 43.95 -36.20 3.68
N ALA A 213 43.68 -36.87 4.81
CA ALA A 213 42.62 -37.77 5.24
C ALA A 213 42.78 -38.01 6.79
N SER A 214 41.70 -38.50 7.43
CA SER A 214 41.70 -39.48 8.54
C SER A 214 42.07 -39.10 9.99
N THR A 215 41.02 -39.11 10.84
CA THR A 215 40.86 -39.96 12.06
C THR A 215 41.46 -39.53 13.43
N THR A 216 40.57 -39.63 14.44
CA THR A 216 40.76 -39.84 15.91
C THR A 216 41.14 -38.69 16.89
N THR A 217 40.17 -38.39 17.75
CA THR A 217 40.20 -38.35 19.25
C THR A 217 41.19 -37.45 20.01
N ALA A 218 40.61 -36.73 20.98
CA ALA A 218 41.17 -36.19 22.23
C ALA A 218 41.93 -34.85 22.21
N GLY A 219 41.30 -33.85 22.84
CA GLY A 219 41.92 -33.11 23.94
C GLY A 219 42.50 -31.72 23.66
N LYS A 220 42.20 -30.83 24.61
CA LYS A 220 42.92 -29.59 25.00
C LYS A 220 42.53 -28.28 24.32
N GLN A 221 41.73 -27.52 25.07
CA GLN A 221 41.97 -26.13 25.48
C GLN A 221 43.17 -25.42 24.82
N ASN A 222 42.96 -24.27 24.19
CA ASN A 222 43.73 -23.08 24.55
C ASN A 222 43.05 -21.77 24.12
N MET A 223 43.14 -20.79 25.02
CA MET A 223 42.60 -19.43 24.99
C MET A 223 43.70 -18.48 24.49
N THR A 224 43.44 -17.53 23.58
CA THR A 224 44.44 -16.50 23.22
C THR A 224 43.80 -15.16 22.76
N ILE A 225 43.61 -14.28 23.76
CA ILE A 225 43.82 -12.81 23.91
C ILE A 225 44.07 -11.94 22.64
N PRO A 226 43.45 -10.74 22.51
CA PRO A 226 43.75 -9.75 21.46
C PRO A 226 44.90 -8.76 21.84
N PRO A 227 45.58 -8.11 20.88
CA PRO A 227 46.76 -7.26 21.13
C PRO A 227 46.43 -5.78 21.45
N PRO A 228 47.37 -5.02 22.08
CA PRO A 228 47.12 -3.70 22.67
C PRO A 228 47.39 -2.50 21.75
N LEU A 229 46.80 -1.36 22.11
CA LEU A 229 46.93 -0.03 21.48
C LEU A 229 48.30 0.62 21.79
N THR A 230 48.91 1.25 20.79
CA THR A 230 50.06 2.14 20.95
C THR A 230 49.64 3.61 20.80
N ASP A 231 49.98 4.40 21.82
CA ASP A 231 49.90 5.86 21.89
C ASP A 231 51.17 6.46 21.25
N ASN A 232 51.02 7.49 20.40
CA ASN A 232 52.02 8.52 20.11
C ASN A 232 51.36 9.76 19.50
#